data_AF-A0A8J4BGL0-F1
#
_entry.id   AF-A0A8J4BGL0-F1
#
_cell.length_a   1.000
_cell.length_b   1.000
_cell.length_c   1.000
_cell.angle_alpha   90.00
_cell.angle_beta   90.00
_cell.angle_gamma   90.00
#
_symmetry.space_group_name_H-M   'P 1'
#
loop_
_entity.id
_entity.type
_entity.pdbx_description
1 polymer ?
#
loop_
_entity_poly.entity_id
_entity_poly.type
_entity_poly.pdbx_seq_one_letter_code
_entity_poly.pdbx_strand_id
1 'polypeptide(L)'
;MSPIDLDGIGRRLAELYKDDGEMRVKLLMKFTIVPDAEVTKIWTVWKTLLDSPELEKKLLKEFLQGKGDAHVGSSSVEAGGWLPSRKEMRQKLKCFWQALLRLDITVDSFLNLPENVFLLGRKRWGSSLYVRPCYRGIFDQMMELCSSPYTINQFLITGTPGIGKSFFAIVLMGWLVMEKKVTSIVFDYYETRYLFMFKGTDVDVVEGNKMDFKDVIDDDTAWWILDTDNFLDDRDANIVLLSSPDLKRYNKFVKLPSSTTLYMPVWTDDEIEKCRMQLYPHLSEARVEELVWKWGNVPRYVLKKVCVVVESRKGLSRF
;
A
#
# COMPACT_ATOMS: atom_id res chain seq x y z
N MET A 1 -39.32 -4.47 22.31
CA MET A 1 -38.08 -4.96 21.69
C MET A 1 -37.44 -5.92 22.66
N SER A 2 -37.19 -7.16 22.25
CA SER A 2 -36.49 -8.15 23.08
C SER A 2 -35.01 -7.75 23.26
N PRO A 3 -34.37 -8.10 24.39
CA PRO A 3 -32.92 -7.91 24.54
C PRO A 3 -32.19 -8.73 23.47
N ILE A 4 -31.22 -8.10 22.79
CA ILE A 4 -30.34 -8.80 21.86
C ILE A 4 -29.39 -9.66 22.69
N ASP A 5 -29.37 -10.97 22.44
CA ASP A 5 -28.44 -11.92 23.06
C ASP A 5 -27.02 -11.70 22.50
N LEU A 6 -26.27 -10.82 23.16
CA LEU A 6 -24.89 -10.47 22.82
C LEU A 6 -23.92 -11.63 23.09
N ASP A 7 -24.27 -12.53 24.01
CA ASP A 7 -23.45 -13.68 24.42
C ASP A 7 -23.39 -14.73 23.30
N GLY A 8 -24.51 -14.94 22.60
CA GLY A 8 -24.58 -15.80 21.43
C GLY A 8 -23.83 -15.24 20.21
N ILE A 9 -23.84 -13.92 20.04
CA ILE A 9 -23.19 -13.23 18.90
C ILE A 9 -21.66 -13.21 19.07
N GLY A 10 -21.16 -12.95 20.28
CA GLY A 10 -19.72 -12.95 20.57
C GLY A 10 -19.05 -14.30 20.32
N ARG A 11 -19.71 -15.41 20.68
CA ARG A 11 -19.18 -16.77 20.46
C ARG A 11 -19.10 -17.18 18.99
N ARG A 12 -19.88 -16.55 18.10
CA ARG A 12 -19.89 -16.87 16.67
C ARG A 12 -18.83 -16.14 15.84
N LEU A 13 -18.22 -15.09 16.40
CA LEU A 13 -17.32 -14.20 15.67
C LEU A 13 -15.84 -14.44 15.98
N ALA A 14 -15.50 -15.32 16.92
CA ALA A 14 -14.12 -15.61 17.29
C ALA A 14 -13.88 -17.10 17.57
N GLU A 15 -12.86 -17.67 16.94
CA GLU A 15 -12.35 -19.01 17.24
C GLU A 15 -11.02 -18.90 17.98
N LEU A 16 -10.90 -19.60 19.11
CA LEU A 16 -9.62 -19.78 19.78
C LEU A 16 -8.86 -20.93 19.12
N TYR A 17 -7.58 -20.72 18.81
CA TYR A 17 -6.69 -21.76 18.32
C TYR A 17 -5.35 -21.70 19.05
N LYS A 18 -4.64 -22.83 19.07
CA LYS A 18 -3.32 -22.93 19.69
C LYS A 18 -2.26 -22.88 18.61
N ASP A 19 -1.32 -21.96 18.74
CA ASP A 19 -0.22 -21.74 17.80
C ASP A 19 1.08 -21.67 18.60
N ASP A 20 2.01 -22.60 18.34
CA ASP A 20 3.25 -22.78 19.11
C ASP A 20 3.08 -22.77 20.63
N GLY A 21 2.01 -23.40 21.12
CA GLY A 21 1.74 -23.52 22.55
C GLY A 21 1.02 -22.33 23.18
N GLU A 22 0.86 -21.21 22.47
CA GLU A 22 0.11 -20.04 22.92
C GLU A 22 -1.35 -20.07 22.42
N MET A 23 -2.28 -19.61 23.28
CA MET A 23 -3.69 -19.48 22.91
C MET A 23 -3.91 -18.16 22.16
N ARG A 24 -4.40 -18.25 20.91
CA ARG A 24 -4.68 -17.10 20.04
C ARG A 24 -6.15 -17.03 19.67
N VAL A 25 -6.66 -15.82 19.48
CA VAL A 25 -8.05 -15.57 19.06
C VAL A 25 -8.05 -15.19 17.58
N LYS A 26 -8.76 -15.95 16.76
CA LYS A 26 -9.04 -15.67 15.34
C LYS A 26 -10.45 -15.13 15.20
N LEU A 27 -10.61 -13.86 14.85
CA LEU A 27 -11.91 -13.30 14.52
C LEU A 27 -12.36 -13.83 13.15
N LEU A 28 -13.48 -14.56 13.12
CA LEU A 28 -14.09 -15.08 11.90
C LEU A 28 -15.13 -14.10 11.36
N MET A 29 -14.79 -13.38 10.29
CA MET A 29 -15.79 -12.68 9.49
C MET A 29 -16.43 -13.67 8.51
N LYS A 30 -17.64 -14.14 8.80
CA LYS A 30 -18.57 -14.60 7.76
C LYS A 30 -19.59 -13.50 7.50
N PHE A 31 -19.41 -12.75 6.41
CA PHE A 31 -20.42 -11.84 5.92
C PHE A 31 -21.58 -12.67 5.36
N THR A 32 -22.63 -12.84 6.16
CA THR A 32 -23.96 -13.14 5.61
C THR A 32 -24.61 -11.77 5.40
N ILE A 33 -25.19 -11.52 4.23
CA ILE A 33 -25.79 -10.22 3.88
C ILE A 33 -26.83 -9.87 4.96
N VAL A 34 -26.58 -8.81 5.74
CA VAL A 34 -27.52 -8.28 6.73
C VAL A 34 -27.96 -6.88 6.26
N PRO A 35 -29.25 -6.51 6.38
CA PRO A 35 -29.74 -5.19 5.96
C PRO A 35 -29.01 -4.02 6.65
N ASP A 36 -28.81 -2.91 5.91
CA ASP A 36 -27.99 -1.73 6.27
C ASP A 36 -28.24 -1.13 7.67
N ALA A 37 -29.47 -1.20 8.16
CA ALA A 37 -29.84 -0.68 9.48
C ALA A 37 -29.19 -1.45 10.65
N GLU A 38 -28.87 -2.73 10.45
CA GLU A 38 -28.17 -3.55 11.46
C GLU A 38 -26.65 -3.43 11.35
N VAL A 39 -26.12 -3.22 10.13
CA VAL A 39 -24.69 -2.96 9.90
C VAL A 39 -24.23 -1.71 10.64
N THR A 40 -25.04 -0.65 10.61
CA THR A 40 -24.74 0.61 11.31
C THR A 40 -24.73 0.43 12.84
N LYS A 41 -25.61 -0.42 13.37
CA LYS A 41 -25.67 -0.74 14.82
C LYS A 41 -24.48 -1.60 15.25
N ILE A 42 -24.13 -2.62 14.46
CA ILE A 42 -22.96 -3.47 14.70
C ILE A 42 -21.68 -2.63 14.62
N TRP A 43 -21.57 -1.71 13.65
CA TRP A 43 -20.43 -0.81 13.51
C TRP A 43 -20.32 0.17 14.69
N THR A 44 -21.43 0.68 15.20
CA THR A 44 -21.44 1.59 16.37
C THR A 44 -21.00 0.87 17.65
N VAL A 45 -21.46 -0.37 17.85
CA VAL A 45 -21.02 -1.23 18.96
C VAL A 45 -19.53 -1.56 18.82
N TRP A 46 -19.06 -1.89 17.61
CA TRP A 46 -17.65 -2.13 17.30
C TRP A 46 -16.75 -0.92 17.55
N LYS A 47 -17.19 0.27 17.14
CA LYS A 47 -16.47 1.53 17.36
C LYS A 47 -16.38 1.84 18.87
N THR A 48 -17.45 1.59 19.61
CA THR A 48 -17.47 1.75 21.08
C THR A 48 -16.55 0.73 21.79
N LEU A 49 -16.41 -0.48 21.23
CA LEU A 49 -15.49 -1.51 21.74
C LEU A 49 -14.02 -1.21 21.45
N LEU A 50 -13.70 -0.68 20.26
CA LEU A 50 -12.32 -0.33 19.86
C LEU A 50 -11.80 0.94 20.55
N ASP A 51 -12.69 1.84 20.96
CA ASP A 51 -12.33 3.14 21.54
C ASP A 51 -12.33 3.15 23.10
N SER A 52 -12.64 2.04 23.78
CA SER A 52 -12.62 1.97 25.27
C SER A 52 -11.73 0.83 25.82
N PRO A 53 -10.51 1.15 26.29
CA PRO A 53 -9.59 0.20 26.90
C PRO A 53 -10.12 -0.45 28.20
N GLU A 54 -11.05 0.20 28.91
CA GLU A 54 -11.65 -0.39 30.12
C GLU A 54 -12.69 -1.46 29.79
N LEU A 55 -13.43 -1.33 28.68
CA LEU A 55 -14.45 -2.28 28.26
C LEU A 55 -13.82 -3.59 27.77
N GLU A 56 -12.69 -3.49 27.06
CA GLU A 56 -11.87 -4.64 26.64
C GLU A 56 -11.39 -5.46 27.85
N LYS A 57 -10.85 -4.79 28.88
CA LYS A 57 -10.42 -5.44 30.13
C LYS A 57 -11.58 -6.08 30.88
N LYS A 58 -12.76 -5.46 30.88
CA LYS A 58 -13.96 -5.98 31.54
C LYS A 58 -14.49 -7.24 30.84
N LEU A 59 -14.59 -7.24 29.52
CA LEU A 59 -15.03 -8.40 28.73
C LEU A 59 -14.07 -9.58 28.84
N LEU A 60 -12.75 -9.31 28.84
CA LEU A 60 -11.72 -10.32 29.12
C LEU A 60 -11.89 -10.93 30.52
N LYS A 61 -12.19 -10.12 31.54
CA LYS A 61 -12.36 -10.57 32.92
C LYS A 61 -13.63 -11.38 33.13
N GLU A 62 -14.76 -10.96 32.54
CA GLU A 62 -16.04 -11.67 32.58
C GLU A 62 -15.97 -13.01 31.80
N PHE A 63 -15.28 -13.03 30.65
CA PHE A 63 -15.08 -14.26 29.87
C PHE A 63 -14.16 -15.27 30.57
N LEU A 64 -13.16 -14.80 31.33
CA LEU A 64 -12.28 -15.65 32.15
C LEU A 64 -12.98 -16.14 33.43
N GLN A 65 -13.89 -15.36 34.01
CA GLN A 65 -14.69 -15.79 35.17
C GLN A 65 -15.81 -16.79 34.79
N GLY A 66 -16.23 -16.82 33.53
CA GLY A 66 -17.24 -17.77 33.01
C GLY A 66 -16.75 -19.20 32.78
N LYS A 67 -15.46 -19.49 32.98
CA LYS A 67 -14.91 -20.85 33.00
C LYS A 67 -14.20 -21.07 34.34
N GLY A 68 -14.82 -21.89 35.18
CA GLY A 68 -14.32 -22.23 36.51
C GLY A 68 -12.85 -22.65 36.51
N ASP A 69 -12.16 -22.20 37.57
CA ASP A 69 -10.89 -22.65 38.11
C ASP A 69 -9.76 -22.97 37.12
N ALA A 70 -9.00 -21.94 36.76
CA ALA A 70 -7.58 -22.08 36.48
C ALA A 70 -6.81 -20.93 37.13
N HIS A 71 -5.84 -21.29 37.97
CA HIS A 71 -5.00 -20.40 38.76
C HIS A 71 -4.37 -19.27 37.92
N VAL A 72 -4.50 -18.04 38.42
CA VAL A 72 -3.87 -16.83 37.89
C VAL A 72 -2.43 -16.75 38.41
N GLY A 73 -1.48 -17.10 37.55
CA GLY A 73 -0.12 -16.58 37.65
C GLY A 73 -0.08 -15.21 36.97
N SER A 74 0.24 -14.16 37.74
CA SER A 74 0.44 -12.82 37.19
C SER A 74 1.68 -12.82 36.30
N SER A 75 1.50 -12.89 35.00
CA SER A 75 2.50 -12.45 34.03
C SER A 75 1.81 -11.57 33.01
N SER A 76 2.23 -10.30 33.00
CA SER A 76 1.99 -9.34 31.93
C SER A 76 2.33 -9.97 30.58
N VAL A 77 1.31 -10.27 29.77
CA VAL A 77 1.47 -10.71 28.39
C VAL A 77 1.31 -9.49 27.50
N GLU A 78 2.44 -8.94 27.05
CA GLU A 78 2.48 -8.01 25.94
C GLU A 78 2.12 -8.75 24.65
N ALA A 79 0.98 -8.39 24.05
CA ALA A 79 0.53 -8.98 22.80
C ALA A 79 1.36 -8.46 21.62
N GLY A 80 2.27 -9.29 21.14
CA GLY A 80 3.05 -9.07 19.93
C GLY A 80 2.21 -9.24 18.66
N GLY A 81 2.08 -8.14 17.90
CA GLY A 81 1.45 -8.10 16.58
C GLY A 81 1.25 -6.67 16.09
N TRP A 82 2.28 -5.82 16.21
CA TRP A 82 2.19 -4.38 15.98
C TRP A 82 1.86 -4.02 14.52
N LEU A 83 0.59 -3.77 14.21
CA LEU A 83 0.25 -2.75 13.22
C LEU A 83 0.61 -1.39 13.84
N PRO A 84 1.39 -0.53 13.16
CA PRO A 84 1.72 0.78 13.70
C PRO A 84 0.44 1.52 14.07
N SER A 85 0.41 2.17 15.24
CA SER A 85 -0.69 3.10 15.53
C SER A 85 -0.77 4.15 14.41
N ARG A 86 -1.96 4.72 14.13
CA ARG A 86 -2.10 5.80 13.12
C ARG A 86 -1.08 6.93 13.33
N LYS A 87 -0.78 7.24 14.60
CA LYS A 87 0.24 8.22 14.99
C LYS A 87 1.65 7.78 14.56
N GLU A 88 2.00 6.52 14.79
CA GLU A 88 3.28 5.96 14.39
C GLU A 88 3.44 5.88 12.86
N MET A 89 2.39 5.47 12.15
CA MET A 89 2.40 5.44 10.68
C MET A 89 2.56 6.85 10.09
N ARG A 90 1.84 7.84 10.64
CA ARG A 90 2.00 9.26 10.28
C ARG A 90 3.45 9.70 10.48
N GLN A 91 4.07 9.37 11.60
CA GLN A 91 5.47 9.70 11.86
C GLN A 91 6.42 9.02 10.86
N LYS A 92 6.21 7.75 10.54
CA LYS A 92 6.99 7.01 9.55
C LYS A 92 6.88 7.62 8.15
N LEU A 93 5.68 8.06 7.74
CA LEU A 93 5.47 8.78 6.47
C LEU A 93 6.18 10.13 6.47
N LYS A 94 6.12 10.88 7.58
CA LYS A 94 6.86 12.14 7.72
C LYS A 94 8.36 11.93 7.55
N CYS A 95 8.94 11.00 8.29
CA CYS A 95 10.37 10.67 8.19
C CYS A 95 10.76 10.26 6.76
N PHE A 96 9.92 9.46 6.09
CA PHE A 96 10.14 9.06 4.71
C PHE A 96 10.19 10.26 3.75
N TRP A 97 9.18 11.11 3.75
CA TRP A 97 9.12 12.27 2.85
C TRP A 97 10.22 13.28 3.14
N GLN A 98 10.47 13.58 4.41
CA GLN A 98 11.57 14.43 4.84
C GLN A 98 12.93 13.91 4.34
N ALA A 99 13.15 12.59 4.36
CA ALA A 99 14.37 12.00 3.82
C ALA A 99 14.41 12.12 2.30
N LEU A 100 13.34 11.71 1.60
CA LEU A 100 13.24 11.75 0.15
C LEU A 100 13.50 13.14 -0.42
N LEU A 101 12.90 14.18 0.15
CA LEU A 101 13.00 15.56 -0.33
C LEU A 101 14.39 16.20 -0.12
N ARG A 102 15.30 15.52 0.57
CA ARG A 102 16.71 15.92 0.73
C ARG A 102 17.66 15.16 -0.20
N LEU A 103 17.17 14.12 -0.86
CA LEU A 103 17.94 13.34 -1.83
C LEU A 103 17.75 13.93 -3.23
N ASP A 104 18.72 13.68 -4.09
CA ASP A 104 18.51 13.86 -5.53
C ASP A 104 17.82 12.61 -6.11
N ILE A 105 16.80 12.81 -6.93
CA ILE A 105 16.05 11.72 -7.57
C ILE A 105 16.60 11.53 -8.98
N THR A 106 17.79 10.94 -9.05
CA THR A 106 18.52 10.74 -10.30
C THR A 106 18.04 9.46 -11.02
N VAL A 107 17.82 9.58 -12.32
CA VAL A 107 17.42 8.48 -13.20
C VAL A 107 18.58 7.49 -13.39
N ASP A 108 18.25 6.22 -13.66
CA ASP A 108 19.23 5.13 -13.87
C ASP A 108 20.11 4.87 -12.63
N SER A 109 19.58 5.19 -11.45
CA SER A 109 20.31 5.12 -10.18
C SER A 109 19.44 4.60 -9.04
N PHE A 110 20.07 4.30 -7.90
CA PHE A 110 19.36 3.88 -6.70
C PHE A 110 19.17 5.04 -5.73
N LEU A 111 17.92 5.32 -5.44
CA LEU A 111 17.52 6.16 -4.33
C LEU A 111 17.63 5.35 -3.04
N ASN A 112 18.64 5.67 -2.23
CA ASN A 112 18.88 5.01 -0.95
C ASN A 112 18.45 5.93 0.19
N LEU A 113 17.42 5.50 0.92
CA LEU A 113 16.97 6.18 2.12
C LEU A 113 17.95 5.92 3.29
N PRO A 114 18.02 6.85 4.25
CA PRO A 114 18.78 6.64 5.48
C PRO A 114 18.36 5.38 6.25
N GLU A 115 19.24 4.93 7.13
CA GLU A 115 18.97 3.76 7.98
C GLU A 115 17.64 3.91 8.73
N ASN A 116 16.88 2.81 8.82
CA ASN A 116 15.56 2.75 9.47
C ASN A 116 14.46 3.65 8.85
N VAL A 117 14.73 4.26 7.69
CA VAL A 117 13.72 4.93 6.88
C VAL A 117 13.33 4.02 5.72
N PHE A 118 12.04 3.78 5.56
CA PHE A 118 11.51 2.87 4.55
C PHE A 118 10.58 3.61 3.60
N LEU A 119 10.48 3.12 2.36
CA LEU A 119 9.59 3.69 1.34
C LEU A 119 8.14 3.74 1.86
N LEU A 120 7.54 4.94 1.86
CA LEU A 120 6.24 5.24 2.46
C LEU A 120 6.09 4.76 3.91
N GLY A 121 7.19 4.71 4.66
CA GLY A 121 7.23 4.23 6.04
C GLY A 121 7.00 2.72 6.20
N ARG A 122 7.03 1.94 5.11
CA ARG A 122 6.69 0.51 5.13
C ARG A 122 7.94 -0.35 4.99
N LYS A 123 8.34 -1.03 6.08
CA LYS A 123 9.51 -1.95 6.09
C LYS A 123 9.51 -2.97 4.94
N ARG A 124 8.34 -3.51 4.59
CA ARG A 124 8.16 -4.47 3.47
C ARG A 124 8.53 -3.94 2.09
N TRP A 125 8.65 -2.62 1.93
CA TRP A 125 9.05 -1.99 0.66
C TRP A 125 10.55 -1.73 0.60
N GLY A 126 11.27 -1.88 1.72
CA GLY A 126 12.70 -1.62 1.79
C GLY A 126 13.03 -0.12 1.90
N SER A 127 14.31 0.16 1.93
CA SER A 127 14.90 1.50 2.03
C SER A 127 15.59 1.95 0.74
N SER A 128 15.62 1.11 -0.30
CA SER A 128 16.26 1.41 -1.59
C SER A 128 15.28 1.22 -2.75
N LEU A 129 15.35 2.13 -3.71
CA LEU A 129 14.50 2.16 -4.89
C LEU A 129 15.35 2.41 -6.13
N TYR A 130 15.22 1.57 -7.16
CA TYR A 130 15.80 1.85 -8.47
C TYR A 130 14.90 2.81 -9.26
N VAL A 131 15.45 3.96 -9.67
CA VAL A 131 14.75 4.99 -10.44
C VAL A 131 14.96 4.70 -11.94
N ARG A 132 13.97 4.06 -12.55
CA ARG A 132 14.06 3.59 -13.94
C ARG A 132 14.13 4.75 -14.96
N PRO A 133 14.92 4.63 -16.05
CA PRO A 133 14.87 5.55 -17.19
C PRO A 133 13.47 5.87 -17.71
N CYS A 134 12.61 4.85 -17.81
CA CYS A 134 11.25 5.05 -18.32
C CYS A 134 10.39 5.94 -17.40
N TYR A 135 10.72 6.06 -16.10
CA TYR A 135 9.96 6.94 -15.20
C TYR A 135 10.07 8.39 -15.65
N ARG A 136 11.27 8.82 -16.05
CA ARG A 136 11.48 10.20 -16.50
C ARG A 136 10.74 10.48 -17.80
N GLY A 137 10.82 9.56 -18.77
CA GLY A 137 10.08 9.69 -20.03
C GLY A 137 8.56 9.81 -19.82
N ILE A 138 7.98 9.01 -18.92
CA ILE A 138 6.56 9.11 -18.56
C ILE A 138 6.26 10.47 -17.91
N PHE A 139 7.09 10.92 -16.95
CA PHE A 139 6.90 12.20 -16.27
C PHE A 139 6.96 13.38 -17.24
N ASP A 140 7.99 13.44 -18.09
CA ASP A 140 8.17 14.53 -19.05
C ASP A 140 6.99 14.57 -20.05
N GLN A 141 6.54 13.41 -20.52
CA GLN A 141 5.36 13.32 -21.38
C GLN A 141 4.08 13.80 -20.69
N MET A 142 3.89 13.49 -19.40
CA MET A 142 2.77 14.03 -18.62
C MET A 142 2.82 15.56 -18.56
N MET A 143 3.99 16.13 -18.25
CA MET A 143 4.15 17.58 -18.14
C MET A 143 3.92 18.30 -19.47
N GLU A 144 4.37 17.72 -20.58
CA GLU A 144 4.11 18.23 -21.93
C GLU A 144 2.61 18.25 -22.23
N LEU A 145 1.91 17.15 -21.92
CA LEU A 145 0.47 17.01 -22.14
C LEU A 145 -0.37 17.95 -21.26
N CYS A 146 0.02 18.15 -19.99
CA CYS A 146 -0.58 19.16 -19.11
C CYS A 146 -0.47 20.57 -19.70
N SER A 147 0.63 20.87 -20.40
CA SER A 147 0.90 22.18 -20.99
C SER A 147 0.35 22.32 -22.41
N SER A 148 -0.28 21.27 -22.96
CA SER A 148 -0.78 21.25 -24.33
C SER A 148 -2.09 22.06 -24.48
N PRO A 149 -2.44 22.51 -25.71
CA PRO A 149 -3.70 23.20 -25.97
C PRO A 149 -4.95 22.38 -25.63
N TYR A 150 -4.83 21.05 -25.55
CA TYR A 150 -5.91 20.13 -25.21
C TYR A 150 -6.06 19.90 -23.69
N THR A 151 -5.14 20.46 -22.89
CA THR A 151 -5.21 20.50 -21.42
C THR A 151 -5.43 19.13 -20.77
N ILE A 152 -4.66 18.14 -21.23
CA ILE A 152 -4.73 16.77 -20.70
C ILE A 152 -4.15 16.75 -19.27
N ASN A 153 -5.01 16.49 -18.29
CA ASN A 153 -4.66 16.46 -16.87
C ASN A 153 -5.00 15.12 -16.19
N GLN A 154 -5.48 14.12 -16.95
CA GLN A 154 -5.85 12.81 -16.43
C GLN A 154 -5.04 11.70 -17.11
N PHE A 155 -4.22 11.00 -16.33
CA PHE A 155 -3.25 10.03 -16.84
C PHE A 155 -3.51 8.63 -16.28
N LEU A 156 -3.85 7.69 -17.15
CA LEU A 156 -3.80 6.27 -16.84
C LEU A 156 -2.39 5.76 -17.14
N ILE A 157 -1.70 5.26 -16.14
CA ILE A 157 -0.41 4.62 -16.30
C ILE A 157 -0.60 3.12 -16.09
N THR A 158 -0.53 2.38 -17.20
CA THR A 158 -0.80 0.94 -17.22
C THR A 158 0.42 0.11 -17.62
N GLY A 159 0.37 -1.19 -17.32
CA GLY A 159 1.41 -2.14 -17.69
C GLY A 159 1.41 -3.38 -16.81
N THR A 160 2.22 -4.37 -17.17
CA THR A 160 2.26 -5.68 -16.51
C THR A 160 2.38 -5.57 -14.98
N PRO A 161 1.59 -6.35 -14.20
CA PRO A 161 1.72 -6.35 -12.75
C PRO A 161 3.15 -6.71 -12.31
N GLY A 162 3.77 -5.85 -11.50
CA GLY A 162 5.11 -6.12 -10.94
C GLY A 162 6.29 -5.41 -11.62
N ILE A 163 6.05 -4.55 -12.61
CA ILE A 163 7.08 -3.74 -13.29
C ILE A 163 7.43 -2.40 -12.59
N GLY A 164 6.78 -2.11 -11.45
CA GLY A 164 7.14 -0.95 -10.62
C GLY A 164 6.22 0.29 -10.70
N LYS A 165 4.96 0.17 -11.10
CA LYS A 165 4.00 1.31 -11.09
C LYS A 165 3.85 1.97 -9.71
N SER A 166 3.68 1.19 -8.65
CA SER A 166 3.59 1.71 -7.28
C SER A 166 4.85 2.45 -6.82
N PHE A 167 6.02 2.06 -7.35
CA PHE A 167 7.28 2.75 -7.08
C PHE A 167 7.43 4.02 -7.91
N PHE A 168 6.92 4.01 -9.15
CA PHE A 168 6.80 5.23 -9.94
C PHE A 168 5.94 6.28 -9.22
N ALA A 169 4.86 5.88 -8.53
CA ALA A 169 4.04 6.82 -7.74
C ALA A 169 4.88 7.63 -6.74
N ILE A 170 5.83 6.99 -6.06
CA ILE A 170 6.74 7.64 -5.12
C ILE A 170 7.63 8.67 -5.83
N VAL A 171 8.27 8.24 -6.91
CA VAL A 171 9.20 9.07 -7.70
C VAL A 171 8.46 10.26 -8.32
N LEU A 172 7.28 10.02 -8.89
CA LEU A 172 6.38 11.02 -9.43
C LEU A 172 6.04 12.09 -8.39
N MET A 173 5.56 11.69 -7.21
CA MET A 173 5.27 12.62 -6.12
C MET A 173 6.51 13.44 -5.72
N GLY A 174 7.68 12.80 -5.67
CA GLY A 174 8.96 13.48 -5.44
C GLY A 174 9.24 14.56 -6.47
N TRP A 175 9.18 14.25 -7.76
CA TRP A 175 9.39 15.22 -8.84
C TRP A 175 8.33 16.34 -8.86
N LEU A 176 7.06 16.03 -8.58
CA LEU A 176 6.02 17.04 -8.47
C LEU A 176 6.33 18.07 -7.37
N VAL A 177 6.77 17.62 -6.20
CA VAL A 177 7.15 18.52 -5.10
C VAL A 177 8.45 19.27 -5.41
N MET A 178 9.48 18.56 -5.88
CA MET A 178 10.82 19.13 -6.03
C MET A 178 10.98 20.02 -7.27
N GLU A 179 10.44 19.59 -8.41
CA GLU A 179 10.58 20.30 -9.70
C GLU A 179 9.39 21.22 -9.97
N LYS A 180 8.18 20.78 -9.67
CA LYS A 180 6.94 21.54 -9.96
C LYS A 180 6.38 22.31 -8.78
N LYS A 181 7.03 22.22 -7.61
CA LYS A 181 6.68 22.95 -6.39
C LYS A 181 5.24 22.72 -5.93
N VAL A 182 4.70 21.53 -6.22
CA VAL A 182 3.38 21.11 -5.74
C VAL A 182 3.40 21.07 -4.21
N THR A 183 2.45 21.77 -3.59
CA THR A 183 2.37 21.93 -2.13
C THR A 183 1.43 20.93 -1.49
N SER A 184 0.50 20.33 -2.23
CA SER A 184 -0.44 19.34 -1.72
C SER A 184 -0.63 18.19 -2.71
N ILE A 185 -0.59 16.96 -2.21
CA ILE A 185 -0.86 15.75 -2.98
C ILE A 185 -1.83 14.87 -2.20
N VAL A 186 -2.91 14.47 -2.85
CA VAL A 186 -3.79 13.41 -2.35
C VAL A 186 -3.34 12.09 -2.96
N PHE A 187 -3.04 11.11 -2.11
CA PHE A 187 -2.56 9.80 -2.53
C PHE A 187 -3.46 8.68 -2.01
N ASP A 188 -4.10 7.98 -2.94
CA ASP A 188 -4.87 6.78 -2.65
C ASP A 188 -3.98 5.56 -2.79
N TYR A 189 -3.84 4.84 -1.70
CA TYR A 189 -3.09 3.60 -1.64
C TYR A 189 -3.96 2.49 -1.06
N TYR A 190 -4.46 1.62 -1.94
CA TYR A 190 -5.50 0.64 -1.63
C TYR A 190 -6.78 1.28 -1.07
N GLU A 191 -7.04 1.08 0.23
CA GLU A 191 -8.24 1.56 0.94
C GLU A 191 -7.97 2.79 1.81
N THR A 192 -6.72 3.25 1.85
CA THR A 192 -6.32 4.41 2.64
C THR A 192 -6.02 5.59 1.73
N ARG A 193 -6.59 6.74 2.08
CA ARG A 193 -6.28 8.02 1.44
C ARG A 193 -5.35 8.83 2.33
N TYR A 194 -4.31 9.41 1.76
CA TYR A 194 -3.42 10.32 2.45
C TYR A 194 -3.48 11.69 1.80
N LEU A 195 -3.56 12.74 2.62
CA LEU A 195 -3.23 14.10 2.20
C LEU A 195 -1.81 14.42 2.68
N PHE A 196 -0.92 14.70 1.74
CA PHE A 196 0.43 15.20 2.01
C PHE A 196 0.48 16.69 1.71
N MET A 197 0.86 17.50 2.71
CA MET A 197 1.02 18.95 2.58
C MET A 197 2.49 19.30 2.82
N PHE A 198 3.14 19.84 1.80
CA PHE A 198 4.58 20.09 1.77
C PHE A 198 4.89 21.57 2.00
N LYS A 199 5.88 21.82 2.86
CA LYS A 199 6.45 23.16 3.11
C LYS A 199 7.98 23.06 3.10
N GLY A 200 8.57 23.25 1.92
CA GLY A 200 9.99 22.99 1.72
C GLY A 200 10.29 21.49 1.89
N THR A 201 11.14 21.14 2.85
CA THR A 201 11.45 19.73 3.18
C THR A 201 10.56 19.15 4.27
N ASP A 202 9.69 19.96 4.87
CA ASP A 202 8.75 19.52 5.89
C ASP A 202 7.44 19.06 5.26
N VAL A 203 6.80 18.08 5.91
CA VAL A 203 5.53 17.52 5.46
C VAL A 203 4.56 17.32 6.62
N ASP A 204 3.32 17.72 6.40
CA ASP A 204 2.18 17.27 7.17
C ASP A 204 1.43 16.17 6.43
N VAL A 205 1.04 15.16 7.20
CA VAL A 205 0.35 13.98 6.69
C VAL A 205 -0.96 13.83 7.43
N VAL A 206 -2.05 13.73 6.70
CA VAL A 206 -3.38 13.41 7.24
C VAL A 206 -3.85 12.11 6.58
N GLU A 207 -4.21 11.14 7.42
CA GLU A 207 -4.81 9.89 6.96
C GLU A 207 -6.33 10.04 6.95
N GLY A 208 -6.95 9.62 5.85
CA GLY A 208 -8.39 9.61 5.67
C GLY A 208 -8.84 8.35 4.94
N ASN A 209 -10.14 8.32 4.66
CA ASN A 209 -10.82 7.33 3.86
C ASN A 209 -11.13 7.88 2.46
N LYS A 210 -11.70 7.05 1.58
CA LYS A 210 -12.02 7.40 0.18
C LYS A 210 -13.00 8.57 0.00
N MET A 211 -13.72 8.95 1.05
CA MET A 211 -14.65 10.10 1.04
C MET A 211 -14.00 11.40 1.53
N ASP A 212 -12.80 11.35 2.10
CA ASP A 212 -12.11 12.52 2.65
C ASP A 212 -11.38 13.32 1.56
N PHE A 213 -11.12 14.60 1.86
CA PHE A 213 -10.36 15.56 1.03
C PHE A 213 -10.96 15.86 -0.35
N LYS A 214 -12.27 15.67 -0.55
CA LYS A 214 -12.93 16.00 -1.83
C LYS A 214 -12.74 17.46 -2.21
N ASP A 215 -12.88 18.35 -1.23
CA ASP A 215 -12.60 19.78 -1.32
C ASP A 215 -11.18 20.11 -1.79
N VAL A 216 -10.20 19.26 -1.48
CA VAL A 216 -8.82 19.42 -1.96
C VAL A 216 -8.64 18.88 -3.39
N ILE A 217 -9.41 17.86 -3.77
CA ILE A 217 -9.35 17.24 -5.10
C ILE A 217 -10.19 18.01 -6.13
N ASP A 218 -11.15 18.82 -5.68
CA ASP A 218 -11.94 19.73 -6.51
C ASP A 218 -11.19 21.07 -6.77
N ASP A 219 -9.88 21.00 -6.92
CA ASP A 219 -8.96 22.10 -7.23
C ASP A 219 -8.07 21.69 -8.41
N ASP A 220 -8.04 22.51 -9.47
CA ASP A 220 -7.33 22.22 -10.72
C ASP A 220 -5.79 22.22 -10.61
N THR A 221 -5.27 22.76 -9.50
CA THR A 221 -3.84 22.74 -9.16
C THR A 221 -3.45 21.53 -8.32
N ALA A 222 -4.42 20.83 -7.73
CA ALA A 222 -4.18 19.66 -6.91
C ALA A 222 -3.73 18.47 -7.76
N TRP A 223 -2.93 17.59 -7.13
CA TRP A 223 -2.54 16.31 -7.69
C TRP A 223 -3.19 15.18 -6.90
N TRP A 224 -3.98 14.37 -7.58
CA TRP A 224 -4.60 13.17 -7.03
C TRP A 224 -4.03 11.92 -7.69
N ILE A 225 -3.23 11.17 -6.92
CA ILE A 225 -2.53 9.98 -7.40
C ILE A 225 -3.17 8.74 -6.80
N LEU A 226 -3.56 7.79 -7.66
CA LEU A 226 -4.26 6.58 -7.28
C LEU A 226 -3.41 5.35 -7.61
N ASP A 227 -2.93 4.66 -6.58
CA ASP A 227 -2.40 3.29 -6.65
C ASP A 227 -3.44 2.35 -6.03
N THR A 228 -4.60 2.27 -6.69
CA THR A 228 -5.75 1.47 -6.27
C THR A 228 -6.59 1.04 -7.47
N ASP A 229 -7.38 -0.02 -7.27
CA ASP A 229 -8.20 -0.63 -8.32
C ASP A 229 -9.57 0.06 -8.51
N ASN A 230 -9.81 1.17 -7.80
CA ASN A 230 -11.11 1.80 -7.70
C ASN A 230 -11.02 3.30 -7.97
N PHE A 231 -11.07 3.69 -9.24
CA PHE A 231 -11.35 5.07 -9.61
C PHE A 231 -12.82 5.39 -9.30
N LEU A 232 -13.04 6.43 -8.50
CA LEU A 232 -14.36 6.74 -7.96
C LEU A 232 -15.14 7.68 -8.87
N ASP A 233 -14.58 8.83 -9.24
CA ASP A 233 -15.27 9.90 -9.96
C ASP A 233 -14.30 10.83 -10.69
N ASP A 234 -14.82 11.49 -11.72
CA ASP A 234 -14.21 12.65 -12.39
C ASP A 234 -14.13 13.85 -11.44
N ARG A 235 -13.00 14.56 -11.48
CA ARG A 235 -12.67 15.67 -10.59
C ARG A 235 -11.78 16.67 -11.33
N ASP A 236 -11.76 17.91 -10.87
CA ASP A 236 -11.05 19.00 -11.56
C ASP A 236 -9.51 18.94 -11.38
N ALA A 237 -9.00 18.12 -10.45
CA ALA A 237 -7.56 17.91 -10.22
C ALA A 237 -6.78 17.28 -11.38
N ASN A 238 -5.45 17.36 -11.28
CA ASN A 238 -4.53 16.53 -12.05
C ASN A 238 -4.56 15.09 -11.51
N ILE A 239 -5.10 14.15 -12.27
CA ILE A 239 -5.35 12.78 -11.83
C ILE A 239 -4.33 11.81 -12.44
N VAL A 240 -3.71 10.98 -11.61
CA VAL A 240 -2.83 9.89 -12.08
C VAL A 240 -3.31 8.56 -11.54
N LEU A 241 -3.87 7.73 -12.41
CA LEU A 241 -4.33 6.38 -12.08
C LEU A 241 -3.30 5.34 -12.48
N LEU A 242 -2.79 4.58 -11.51
CA LEU A 242 -1.89 3.45 -11.72
C LEU A 242 -2.69 2.15 -11.69
N SER A 243 -2.76 1.44 -12.81
CA SER A 243 -3.52 0.19 -12.89
C SER A 243 -2.81 -0.89 -13.70
N SER A 244 -3.09 -2.16 -13.43
CA SER A 244 -2.80 -3.24 -14.39
C SER A 244 -3.66 -3.10 -15.64
N PRO A 245 -3.30 -3.72 -16.78
CA PRO A 245 -4.06 -3.69 -18.04
C PRO A 245 -5.32 -4.55 -17.96
N ASP A 246 -6.23 -4.16 -17.07
CA ASP A 246 -7.56 -4.73 -16.89
C ASP A 246 -8.57 -3.62 -17.07
N LEU A 247 -9.14 -3.54 -18.28
CA LEU A 247 -10.08 -2.49 -18.66
C LEU A 247 -11.24 -2.35 -17.67
N LYS A 248 -11.65 -3.44 -17.00
CA LYS A 248 -12.74 -3.38 -16.01
C LYS A 248 -12.44 -2.42 -14.85
N ARG A 249 -11.16 -2.21 -14.51
CA ARG A 249 -10.71 -1.36 -13.40
C ARG A 249 -10.75 0.13 -13.73
N TYR A 250 -10.57 0.49 -15.00
CA TYR A 250 -10.40 1.88 -15.43
C TYR A 250 -11.29 2.30 -16.60
N ASN A 251 -12.28 1.48 -17.00
CA ASN A 251 -13.17 1.78 -18.13
C ASN A 251 -13.87 3.14 -17.99
N LYS A 252 -14.20 3.55 -16.76
CA LYS A 252 -14.77 4.88 -16.50
C LYS A 252 -13.75 5.99 -16.74
N PHE A 253 -12.50 5.77 -16.30
CA PHE A 253 -11.42 6.74 -16.39
C PHE A 253 -11.05 7.07 -17.84
N VAL A 254 -10.88 6.05 -18.69
CA VAL A 254 -10.48 6.26 -20.10
C VAL A 254 -11.57 6.86 -20.98
N LYS A 255 -12.78 7.05 -20.44
CA LYS A 255 -13.89 7.73 -21.11
C LYS A 255 -13.93 9.22 -20.78
N LEU A 256 -13.11 9.69 -19.85
CA LEU A 256 -13.06 11.10 -19.48
C LEU A 256 -12.40 11.90 -20.61
N PRO A 257 -12.90 13.12 -20.90
CA PRO A 257 -12.48 13.89 -22.08
C PRO A 257 -11.00 14.30 -22.03
N SER A 258 -10.46 14.57 -20.83
CA SER A 258 -9.08 15.00 -20.62
C SER A 258 -8.14 13.84 -20.25
N SER A 259 -8.57 12.60 -20.52
CA SER A 259 -7.81 11.40 -20.18
C SER A 259 -6.90 10.90 -21.30
N THR A 260 -5.73 10.40 -20.92
CA THR A 260 -4.80 9.71 -21.80
C THR A 260 -4.23 8.47 -21.14
N THR A 261 -3.73 7.53 -21.94
CA THR A 261 -3.10 6.30 -21.45
C THR A 261 -1.62 6.27 -21.81
N LEU A 262 -0.78 6.12 -20.79
CA LEU A 262 0.66 5.91 -20.91
C LEU A 262 1.01 4.47 -20.49
N TYR A 263 1.89 3.85 -21.26
CA TYR A 263 2.28 2.45 -21.04
C TYR A 263 3.67 2.38 -20.42
N MET A 264 3.75 1.79 -19.22
CA MET A 264 5.03 1.51 -18.58
C MET A 264 5.64 0.24 -19.19
N PRO A 265 6.86 0.30 -19.75
CA PRO A 265 7.49 -0.86 -20.34
C PRO A 265 7.94 -1.87 -19.26
N VAL A 266 8.10 -3.13 -19.68
CA VAL A 266 8.85 -4.13 -18.91
C VAL A 266 10.29 -3.68 -18.70
N TRP A 267 11.01 -4.34 -17.81
CA TRP A 267 12.39 -3.97 -17.52
C TRP A 267 13.32 -4.36 -18.67
N THR A 268 14.43 -3.67 -18.86
CA THR A 268 15.51 -4.17 -19.73
C THR A 268 16.35 -5.20 -18.97
N ASP A 269 17.18 -5.98 -19.68
CA ASP A 269 18.12 -6.90 -19.02
C ASP A 269 19.11 -6.12 -18.12
N ASP A 270 19.62 -4.98 -18.60
CA ASP A 270 20.48 -4.09 -17.80
C ASP A 270 19.81 -3.61 -16.51
N GLU A 271 18.53 -3.21 -16.57
CA GLU A 271 17.78 -2.80 -15.38
C GLU A 271 17.63 -3.98 -14.39
N ILE A 272 17.36 -5.18 -14.90
CA ILE A 272 17.25 -6.40 -14.07
C ILE A 272 18.59 -6.70 -13.40
N GLU A 273 19.68 -6.64 -14.15
CA GLU A 273 21.01 -6.97 -13.65
C GLU A 273 21.50 -5.97 -12.60
N LYS A 274 21.35 -4.66 -12.84
CA LYS A 274 21.63 -3.62 -11.83
C LYS A 274 20.88 -3.89 -10.53
N CYS A 275 19.58 -4.21 -10.62
CA CYS A 275 18.77 -4.52 -9.45
C CYS A 275 19.16 -5.84 -8.77
N ARG A 276 19.53 -6.88 -9.54
CA ARG A 276 20.04 -8.14 -8.99
C ARG A 276 21.28 -7.89 -8.16
N MET A 277 22.30 -7.24 -8.74
CA MET A 277 23.57 -6.97 -8.07
C MET A 277 23.39 -6.19 -6.76
N GLN A 278 22.52 -5.18 -6.75
CA GLN A 278 22.39 -4.29 -5.60
C GLN A 278 21.37 -4.76 -4.54
N LEU A 279 20.19 -5.23 -4.97
CA LEU A 279 19.08 -5.53 -4.06
C LEU A 279 18.89 -7.02 -3.82
N TYR A 280 19.40 -7.89 -4.70
CA TYR A 280 19.24 -9.34 -4.62
C TYR A 280 20.58 -10.07 -4.87
N PRO A 281 21.68 -9.70 -4.19
CA PRO A 281 23.02 -10.25 -4.48
C PRO A 281 23.14 -11.76 -4.22
N HIS A 282 22.18 -12.34 -3.49
CA HIS A 282 22.08 -13.77 -3.25
C HIS A 282 21.57 -14.57 -4.46
N LEU A 283 21.01 -13.91 -5.48
CA LEU A 283 20.57 -14.56 -6.71
C LEU A 283 21.71 -14.56 -7.72
N SER A 284 22.05 -15.74 -8.26
CA SER A 284 23.02 -15.85 -9.34
C SER A 284 22.45 -15.29 -10.65
N GLU A 285 23.32 -14.74 -11.48
CA GLU A 285 23.00 -14.25 -12.82
C GLU A 285 22.30 -15.34 -13.64
N ALA A 286 22.90 -16.54 -13.74
CA ALA A 286 22.31 -17.68 -14.46
C ALA A 286 20.89 -18.03 -13.99
N ARG A 287 20.59 -17.90 -12.69
CA ARG A 287 19.24 -18.15 -12.17
C ARG A 287 18.26 -17.05 -12.63
N VAL A 288 18.70 -15.80 -12.63
CA VAL A 288 17.87 -14.68 -13.09
C VAL A 288 17.64 -14.76 -14.60
N GLU A 289 18.66 -15.08 -15.39
CA GLU A 289 18.54 -15.31 -16.84
C GLU A 289 17.53 -16.43 -17.16
N GLU A 290 17.60 -17.56 -16.45
CA GLU A 290 16.62 -18.65 -16.58
C GLU A 290 15.19 -18.17 -16.30
N LEU A 291 15.02 -17.33 -15.27
CA LEU A 291 13.71 -16.79 -14.91
C LEU A 291 13.23 -15.72 -15.89
N VAL A 292 14.12 -14.89 -16.43
CA VAL A 292 13.80 -13.92 -17.50
C VAL A 292 13.35 -14.67 -18.75
N TRP A 293 14.04 -15.74 -19.15
CA TRP A 293 13.61 -16.57 -20.28
C TRP A 293 12.21 -17.17 -20.07
N LYS A 294 11.87 -17.59 -18.83
CA LYS A 294 10.56 -18.19 -18.52
C LYS A 294 9.41 -17.19 -18.34
N TRP A 295 9.66 -16.04 -17.70
CA TRP A 295 8.62 -15.14 -17.19
C TRP A 295 8.72 -13.71 -17.74
N GLY A 296 9.73 -13.43 -18.57
CA GLY A 296 10.08 -12.10 -19.05
C GLY A 296 10.66 -11.20 -17.96
N ASN A 297 11.05 -9.99 -18.36
CA ASN A 297 11.68 -8.98 -17.49
C ASN A 297 10.67 -8.29 -16.56
N VAL A 298 10.08 -9.08 -15.66
CA VAL A 298 9.15 -8.61 -14.63
C VAL A 298 9.80 -8.87 -13.26
N PRO A 299 10.40 -7.84 -12.63
CA PRO A 299 11.20 -7.99 -11.40
C PRO A 299 10.49 -8.72 -10.26
N ARG A 300 9.17 -8.56 -10.18
CA ARG A 300 8.37 -9.27 -9.18
C ARG A 300 8.57 -10.79 -9.26
N TYR A 301 8.68 -11.34 -10.46
CA TYR A 301 8.80 -12.78 -10.69
C TYR A 301 10.26 -13.23 -10.77
N VAL A 302 11.13 -12.42 -11.38
CA VAL A 302 12.53 -12.82 -11.64
C VAL A 302 13.52 -12.42 -10.54
N LEU A 303 13.14 -11.51 -9.63
CA LEU A 303 13.95 -11.10 -8.48
C LEU A 303 13.21 -11.30 -7.15
N LYS A 304 12.04 -10.66 -6.98
CA LYS A 304 11.40 -10.55 -5.66
C LYS A 304 10.77 -11.86 -5.14
N LYS A 305 10.12 -12.62 -6.01
CA LYS A 305 9.42 -13.87 -5.65
C LYS A 305 10.30 -15.11 -5.79
N VAL A 306 11.58 -14.94 -6.07
CA VAL A 306 12.49 -16.07 -6.21
C VAL A 306 12.65 -16.71 -4.84
N CYS A 307 12.01 -17.87 -4.65
CA CYS A 307 12.25 -18.69 -3.47
C CYS A 307 13.69 -19.18 -3.56
N VAL A 308 14.48 -18.95 -2.51
CA VAL A 308 15.73 -19.69 -2.30
C VAL A 308 15.31 -21.14 -2.08
N VAL A 309 15.25 -21.92 -3.14
CA VAL A 309 15.25 -23.38 -3.00
C VAL A 309 16.66 -23.69 -2.50
N VAL A 310 16.81 -23.76 -1.18
CA VAL A 310 17.97 -24.42 -0.58
C VAL A 310 18.01 -25.81 -1.21
N GLU A 311 19.13 -26.15 -1.85
CA GLU A 311 19.34 -27.41 -2.53
C GLU A 311 19.15 -28.58 -1.56
N SER A 312 17.92 -29.07 -1.47
CA SER A 312 17.61 -30.34 -0.83
C SER A 312 16.67 -31.12 -1.73
N ARG A 313 17.08 -31.35 -2.98
CA ARG A 313 16.56 -32.44 -3.83
C ARG A 313 17.68 -33.06 -4.67
N LYS A 314 18.61 -33.74 -3.99
CA LYS A 314 19.07 -35.02 -4.54
C LYS A 314 17.88 -35.98 -4.47
N GLY A 315 17.43 -36.44 -5.63
CA GLY A 315 16.47 -37.54 -5.75
C GLY A 315 15.01 -37.09 -5.78
N LEU A 316 14.49 -36.91 -6.99
CA LEU A 316 13.44 -37.80 -7.52
C LEU A 316 13.10 -37.30 -8.92
N SER A 317 13.63 -38.03 -9.91
CA SER A 317 13.01 -38.13 -11.21
C SER A 317 11.59 -38.70 -11.04
N ARG A 318 10.64 -38.11 -11.76
CA ARG A 318 9.56 -38.81 -12.49
C ARG A 318 8.69 -37.76 -13.17
N PHE A 319 8.86 -37.74 -14.49
CA PHE A 319 8.01 -37.27 -15.59
C PHE A 319 7.29 -35.94 -15.46
#